data_AF-A0A1F5PHK1-F1
#
_entry.id   AF-A0A1F5PHK1-F1
#
_cell.length_a   1.000
_cell.length_b   1.000
_cell.length_c   1.000
_cell.angle_alpha   90.00
_cell.angle_beta   90.00
_cell.angle_gamma   90.00
#
_symmetry.space_group_name_H-M   'P 1'
#
loop_
_entity.id
_entity.type
_entity.pdbx_description
1 polymer ?
#
loop_
_entity_poly.entity_id
_entity_poly.type
_entity_poly.pdbx_seq_one_letter_code
_entity_poly.pdbx_strand_id
1 'polypeptide(L)'
;MISKLPQTCDEFKSMVMEVKHSQGLPFVLALYQVMDELSALARPSIQPPLACCATCSFCCHQMVTCTKMEWRVIHEYLIGNGLLRKLVQRLRAGVERWLKYYSSNRGALEQNPFKLHADHKGQACIYLNQKGCCDIYPVRPMDCRIWVSTIKCGPGVTSGARRAIHPWEEWANSWLLEENARSTNQGKSVTPLPHWLATIKF
;
A
#
# COMPACT_ATOMS: atom_id res chain seq x y z
N MET A 1 0.23 20.83 5.86
CA MET A 1 -0.91 21.41 6.59
C MET A 1 -2.00 21.77 5.59
N ILE A 2 -2.64 20.72 5.08
CA ILE A 2 -3.82 20.84 4.23
C ILE A 2 -5.02 21.20 5.11
N SER A 3 -5.72 22.28 4.75
CA SER A 3 -6.88 22.80 5.49
C SER A 3 -8.21 22.63 4.75
N LYS A 4 -8.19 22.19 3.49
CA LYS A 4 -9.38 21.99 2.66
C LYS A 4 -9.27 20.72 1.82
N LEU A 5 -10.42 20.10 1.55
CA LEU A 5 -10.51 18.97 0.63
C LEU A 5 -10.48 19.44 -0.83
N PRO A 6 -9.70 18.80 -1.72
CA PRO A 6 -9.68 19.14 -3.13
C PRO A 6 -11.04 18.81 -3.76
N GLN A 7 -11.54 19.72 -4.59
CA GLN A 7 -12.77 19.53 -5.36
C GLN A 7 -12.48 18.95 -6.75
N THR A 8 -11.23 19.06 -7.22
CA THR A 8 -10.82 18.58 -8.53
C THR A 8 -9.50 17.81 -8.47
N CYS A 9 -9.25 17.00 -9.51
CA CYS A 9 -7.98 16.29 -9.68
C CYS A 9 -6.80 17.26 -9.80
N ASP A 10 -6.98 18.43 -10.42
CA ASP A 10 -5.92 19.42 -10.59
C ASP A 10 -5.57 20.14 -9.28
N GLU A 11 -6.57 20.42 -8.45
CA GLU A 11 -6.32 20.92 -7.09
C GLU A 11 -5.54 19.91 -6.26
N PHE A 12 -5.95 18.63 -6.30
CA PHE A 12 -5.22 17.55 -5.64
C PHE A 12 -3.77 17.45 -6.12
N LYS A 13 -3.55 17.45 -7.45
CA LYS A 13 -2.19 17.41 -8.03
C LYS A 13 -1.35 18.62 -7.58
N SER A 14 -1.95 19.81 -7.54
CA SER A 14 -1.28 21.02 -7.09
C SER A 14 -0.84 20.91 -5.63
N MET A 15 -1.69 20.40 -4.75
CA MET A 15 -1.35 20.14 -3.34
C MET A 15 -0.15 19.16 -3.20
N VAL A 16 -0.15 18.08 -3.98
CA VAL A 16 0.96 17.11 -3.98
C VAL A 16 2.26 17.75 -4.46
N MET A 17 2.23 18.53 -5.53
CA MET A 17 3.42 19.21 -6.05
C MET A 17 3.92 20.28 -5.07
N GLU A 18 3.03 21.01 -4.41
CA GLU A 18 3.40 21.97 -3.37
C GLU A 18 4.10 21.29 -2.19
N VAL A 19 3.54 20.21 -1.65
CA VAL A 19 4.18 19.41 -0.59
C VAL A 19 5.54 18.87 -1.06
N LYS A 20 5.58 18.33 -2.28
CA LYS A 20 6.80 17.79 -2.87
C LYS A 20 7.91 18.85 -2.95
N HIS A 21 7.60 20.05 -3.42
CA HIS A 21 8.58 21.12 -3.59
C HIS A 21 8.98 21.78 -2.27
N SER A 22 8.01 22.13 -1.43
CA SER A 22 8.25 22.82 -0.15
C SER A 22 9.06 21.97 0.84
N GLN A 23 8.90 20.64 0.81
CA GLN A 23 9.55 19.72 1.75
C GLN A 23 10.68 18.91 1.11
N GLY A 24 10.96 19.11 -0.19
CA GLY A 24 12.00 18.37 -0.90
C GLY A 24 11.74 16.85 -0.97
N LEU A 25 10.48 16.43 -0.93
CA LEU A 25 10.13 15.01 -0.88
C LEU A 25 10.19 14.33 -2.28
N PRO A 26 10.49 13.02 -2.33
CA PRO A 26 10.17 12.18 -3.47
C PRO A 26 8.66 12.22 -3.77
N PHE A 27 8.29 12.09 -5.05
CA PHE A 27 6.90 12.15 -5.50
C PHE A 27 5.96 11.23 -4.70
N VAL A 28 6.34 9.97 -4.51
CA VAL A 28 5.53 8.97 -3.80
C VAL A 28 5.29 9.39 -2.34
N LEU A 29 6.32 9.91 -1.66
CA LEU A 29 6.19 10.35 -0.26
C LEU A 29 5.32 11.60 -0.13
N ALA A 30 5.46 12.55 -1.05
CA ALA A 30 4.57 13.72 -1.10
C ALA A 30 3.12 13.30 -1.35
N LEU A 31 2.89 12.38 -2.30
CA LEU A 31 1.58 11.83 -2.59
C LEU A 31 0.96 11.16 -1.37
N TYR A 32 1.72 10.34 -0.65
CA TYR A 32 1.28 9.67 0.58
C TYR A 32 0.97 10.64 1.70
N GLN A 33 1.77 11.69 1.88
CA GLN A 33 1.53 12.69 2.90
C GLN A 33 0.23 13.45 2.63
N VAL A 34 0.02 13.90 1.40
CA VAL A 34 -1.25 14.56 1.02
C VAL A 34 -2.43 13.63 1.24
N MET A 35 -2.32 12.36 0.83
CA MET A 35 -3.35 11.34 1.07
C MET A 35 -3.67 11.17 2.55
N ASP A 36 -2.65 11.00 3.40
CA ASP A 36 -2.85 10.80 4.84
C ASP A 36 -3.43 12.06 5.50
N GLU A 37 -3.00 13.27 5.11
CA GLU A 37 -3.55 14.55 5.60
C GLU A 37 -5.02 14.72 5.18
N LEU A 38 -5.37 14.41 3.93
CA LEU A 38 -6.75 14.48 3.43
C LEU A 38 -7.66 13.45 4.09
N SER A 39 -7.21 12.21 4.23
CA SER A 39 -7.96 11.16 4.93
C SER A 39 -8.17 11.52 6.39
N ALA A 40 -7.19 12.14 7.06
CA ALA A 40 -7.35 12.64 8.42
C ALA A 40 -8.38 13.77 8.50
N LEU A 41 -8.34 14.72 7.56
CA LEU A 41 -9.29 15.84 7.48
C LEU A 41 -10.73 15.38 7.21
N ALA A 42 -10.91 14.38 6.34
CA ALA A 42 -12.22 13.85 5.98
C ALA A 42 -12.79 12.87 7.02
N ARG A 43 -11.94 12.32 7.92
CA ARG A 43 -12.32 11.26 8.85
C ARG A 43 -13.57 11.54 9.69
N PRO A 44 -13.78 12.75 10.26
CA PRO A 44 -14.96 13.04 11.07
C PRO A 44 -16.29 12.91 10.31
N SER A 45 -16.26 13.06 8.99
CA SER A 45 -17.44 13.05 8.12
C SER A 45 -17.84 11.64 7.65
N ILE A 46 -17.03 10.61 7.91
CA ILE A 46 -17.26 9.25 7.42
C ILE A 46 -18.26 8.51 8.32
N GLN A 47 -19.31 7.99 7.71
CA GLN A 47 -20.32 7.17 8.39
C GLN A 47 -20.46 5.78 7.73
N PRO A 48 -20.37 4.68 8.51
CA PRO A 48 -19.98 4.62 9.92
C PRO A 48 -18.47 4.94 10.12
N PRO A 49 -18.04 5.33 11.34
CA PRO A 49 -16.65 5.73 11.60
C PRO A 49 -15.63 4.68 11.21
N LEU A 50 -14.47 5.12 10.70
CA LEU A 50 -13.37 4.22 10.37
C LEU A 50 -12.69 3.69 11.63
N ALA A 51 -12.51 2.37 11.68
CA ALA A 51 -11.72 1.68 12.69
C ALA A 51 -10.21 1.62 12.35
N CYS A 52 -9.80 2.12 11.18
CA CYS A 52 -8.41 2.09 10.73
C CYS A 52 -7.49 2.96 11.59
N CYS A 53 -6.39 2.36 12.02
CA CYS A 53 -5.26 2.98 12.71
C CYS A 53 -4.01 2.10 12.50
N ALA A 54 -2.85 2.54 13.00
CA ALA A 54 -1.60 1.78 12.88
C ALA A 54 -1.67 0.35 13.44
N THR A 55 -2.58 0.10 14.39
CA THR A 55 -2.83 -1.22 15.00
C THR A 55 -3.98 -1.99 14.36
N CYS A 56 -4.63 -1.47 13.30
CA CYS A 56 -5.56 -2.28 12.49
C CYS A 56 -4.76 -3.11 11.49
N SER A 57 -5.15 -4.37 11.32
CA SER A 57 -4.51 -5.34 10.43
C SER A 57 -5.42 -5.84 9.30
N PHE A 58 -6.58 -5.22 9.02
CA PHE A 58 -7.49 -5.71 7.96
C PHE A 58 -6.83 -5.71 6.57
N CYS A 59 -6.25 -4.60 6.14
CA CYS A 59 -5.53 -4.55 4.85
C CYS A 59 -4.31 -5.49 4.84
N CYS A 60 -3.78 -5.81 6.02
CA CYS A 60 -2.73 -6.82 6.19
C CYS A 60 -3.25 -8.25 6.07
N HIS A 61 -4.53 -8.49 5.78
CA HIS A 61 -5.07 -9.82 5.43
C HIS A 61 -5.64 -9.87 4.00
N GLN A 62 -5.28 -8.88 3.19
CA GLN A 62 -5.60 -8.80 1.76
C GLN A 62 -4.33 -8.97 0.94
N MET A 63 -4.46 -9.45 -0.31
CA MET A 63 -3.34 -9.35 -1.23
C MET A 63 -3.17 -7.89 -1.62
N VAL A 64 -2.03 -7.33 -1.25
CA VAL A 64 -1.68 -5.95 -1.59
C VAL A 64 -0.58 -5.93 -2.64
N THR A 65 -0.71 -5.00 -3.55
CA THR A 65 0.22 -4.77 -4.64
C THR A 65 0.91 -3.43 -4.45
N CYS A 66 2.07 -3.26 -5.09
CA CYS A 66 2.69 -1.96 -5.21
C CYS A 66 3.43 -1.82 -6.54
N THR A 67 3.58 -0.58 -6.96
CA THR A 67 4.41 -0.19 -8.09
C THR A 67 5.90 -0.30 -7.75
N LYS A 68 6.77 -0.21 -8.76
CA LYS A 68 8.23 -0.20 -8.58
C LYS A 68 8.70 1.07 -7.87
N MET A 69 8.06 2.22 -8.13
CA MET A 69 8.37 3.47 -7.45
C MET A 69 8.10 3.37 -5.95
N GLU A 70 6.97 2.79 -5.55
CA GLU A 70 6.65 2.56 -4.14
C GLU A 70 7.60 1.57 -3.49
N TRP A 71 7.96 0.50 -4.22
CA TRP A 71 8.96 -0.45 -3.72
C TRP A 71 10.30 0.22 -3.41
N ARG A 72 10.78 1.14 -4.26
CA ARG A 72 12.01 1.90 -4.00
C ARG A 72 11.93 2.66 -2.68
N VAL A 73 10.82 3.36 -2.43
CA VAL A 73 10.60 4.08 -1.18
C VAL A 73 10.56 3.13 0.03
N ILE A 74 9.89 1.97 -0.09
CA ILE A 74 9.87 0.95 0.96
C ILE A 74 11.28 0.43 1.24
N HIS A 75 12.03 0.12 0.19
CA HIS A 75 13.39 -0.40 0.29
C HIS A 75 14.33 0.62 0.95
N GLU A 76 14.30 1.89 0.54
CA GLU A 76 15.07 2.99 1.13
C GLU A 76 14.72 3.18 2.61
N TYR A 77 13.42 3.15 2.95
CA TYR A 77 12.96 3.21 4.34
C TYR A 77 13.51 2.05 5.17
N LEU A 78 13.47 0.82 4.65
CA LEU A 78 13.97 -0.36 5.34
C LEU A 78 15.49 -0.30 5.57
N ILE A 79 16.25 0.22 4.61
CA ILE A 79 17.69 0.44 4.75
C ILE A 79 17.96 1.53 5.77
N GLY A 80 17.36 2.71 5.60
CA GLY A 80 17.60 3.88 6.43
C GLY A 80 17.27 3.67 7.91
N ASN A 81 16.35 2.76 8.22
CA ASN A 81 15.97 2.40 9.59
C ASN A 81 16.65 1.12 10.11
N GLY A 82 17.59 0.53 9.36
CA GLY A 82 18.27 -0.72 9.77
C GLY A 82 17.33 -1.92 9.92
N LEU A 83 16.15 -1.87 9.30
CA LEU A 83 15.11 -2.90 9.40
C LEU A 83 15.29 -4.00 8.37
N LEU A 84 15.95 -3.72 7.24
CA LEU A 84 16.04 -4.63 6.10
C LEU A 84 16.53 -6.03 6.49
N ARG A 85 17.66 -6.12 7.22
CA ARG A 85 18.25 -7.42 7.61
C ARG A 85 17.33 -8.24 8.52
N LYS A 86 16.76 -7.59 9.54
CA LYS A 86 15.83 -8.23 10.49
C LYS A 86 14.56 -8.69 9.78
N LEU A 87 14.05 -7.85 8.89
CA LEU A 87 12.87 -8.13 8.10
C LEU A 87 13.15 -9.33 7.19
N VAL A 88 14.21 -9.31 6.40
CA VAL A 88 14.60 -10.42 5.51
C VAL A 88 14.70 -11.75 6.27
N GLN A 89 15.39 -11.77 7.42
CA GLN A 89 15.51 -12.97 8.24
C GLN A 89 14.14 -13.49 8.71
N ARG A 90 13.28 -12.58 9.18
CA ARG A 90 11.91 -12.89 9.62
C ARG A 90 11.03 -13.36 8.46
N LEU A 91 11.19 -12.77 7.28
CA LEU A 91 10.30 -12.95 6.15
C LEU A 91 10.72 -14.06 5.20
N ARG A 92 11.94 -14.61 5.32
CA ARG A 92 12.48 -15.63 4.42
C ARG A 92 11.51 -16.78 4.16
N ALA A 93 11.01 -17.43 5.21
CA ALA A 93 10.05 -18.53 5.05
C ALA A 93 8.73 -18.09 4.41
N GLY A 94 8.29 -16.85 4.65
CA GLY A 94 7.11 -16.28 4.02
C GLY A 94 7.31 -16.01 2.53
N VAL A 95 8.48 -15.46 2.17
CA VAL A 95 8.89 -15.22 0.78
C VAL A 95 9.06 -16.55 0.02
N GLU A 96 9.67 -17.56 0.63
CA GLU A 96 9.81 -18.90 0.02
C GLU A 96 8.43 -19.54 -0.24
N ARG A 97 7.51 -19.48 0.73
CA ARG A 97 6.12 -19.93 0.53
C ARG A 97 5.43 -19.18 -0.60
N TRP A 98 5.58 -17.86 -0.63
CA TRP A 98 5.04 -17.00 -1.68
C TRP A 98 5.58 -17.39 -3.07
N LEU A 99 6.90 -17.54 -3.19
CA LEU A 99 7.54 -17.89 -4.45
C LEU A 99 7.08 -19.25 -4.96
N LYS A 100 7.01 -20.26 -4.08
CA LYS A 100 6.50 -21.59 -4.42
C LYS A 100 5.06 -21.51 -4.93
N TYR A 101 4.19 -20.80 -4.20
CA TYR A 101 2.81 -20.59 -4.62
C TYR A 101 2.74 -19.89 -5.99
N TYR A 102 3.48 -18.79 -6.17
CA TYR A 102 3.47 -18.01 -7.41
C TYR A 102 3.96 -18.85 -8.60
N SER A 103 5.06 -19.61 -8.43
CA SER A 103 5.58 -20.48 -9.49
C SER A 103 4.60 -21.58 -9.89
N SER A 104 3.94 -22.21 -8.91
CA SER A 104 3.00 -23.31 -9.17
C SER A 104 1.68 -22.84 -9.78
N ASN A 105 1.32 -21.57 -9.60
CA ASN A 105 0.03 -21.02 -10.06
C ASN A 105 0.17 -20.02 -11.21
N ARG A 106 1.39 -19.77 -11.72
CA ARG A 106 1.67 -18.69 -12.67
C ARG A 106 0.69 -18.65 -13.85
N GLY A 107 0.50 -19.77 -14.55
CA GLY A 107 -0.42 -19.82 -15.69
C GLY A 107 -1.87 -19.52 -15.32
N ALA A 108 -2.33 -19.98 -14.15
CA ALA A 108 -3.68 -19.68 -13.66
C ALA A 108 -3.83 -18.21 -13.23
N LEU A 109 -2.77 -17.60 -12.69
CA LEU A 109 -2.75 -16.17 -12.32
C LEU A 109 -2.73 -15.26 -13.55
N GLU A 110 -2.04 -15.67 -14.62
CA GLU A 110 -2.03 -14.95 -15.90
C GLU A 110 -3.42 -14.99 -16.56
N GLN A 111 -4.15 -16.10 -16.44
CA GLN A 111 -5.52 -16.23 -16.96
C GLN A 111 -6.57 -15.54 -16.08
N ASN A 112 -6.38 -15.52 -14.76
CA ASN A 112 -7.30 -14.92 -13.80
C ASN A 112 -6.54 -14.17 -12.68
N PRO A 113 -6.28 -12.86 -12.87
CA PRO A 113 -5.61 -12.04 -11.86
C PRO A 113 -6.36 -11.94 -10.52
N PHE A 114 -7.68 -12.16 -10.51
CA PHE A 114 -8.49 -12.15 -9.29
C PHE A 114 -8.31 -13.39 -8.44
N LYS A 115 -7.84 -14.51 -9.03
CA LYS A 115 -7.53 -15.74 -8.30
C LYS A 115 -6.57 -15.48 -7.15
N LEU A 116 -5.57 -14.64 -7.38
CA LEU A 116 -4.58 -14.31 -6.35
C LEU A 116 -5.23 -13.69 -5.11
N HIS A 117 -6.18 -12.78 -5.31
CA HIS A 117 -6.88 -12.13 -4.21
C HIS A 117 -7.75 -13.12 -3.44
N ALA A 118 -8.40 -14.05 -4.14
CA ALA A 118 -9.21 -15.10 -3.52
C ALA A 118 -8.35 -16.06 -2.68
N ASP A 119 -7.24 -16.55 -3.24
CA ASP A 119 -6.35 -17.50 -2.57
C ASP A 119 -5.64 -16.90 -1.35
N HIS A 120 -5.37 -15.60 -1.36
CA HIS A 120 -4.68 -14.91 -0.26
C HIS A 120 -5.64 -14.33 0.79
N LYS A 121 -6.95 -14.41 0.58
CA LYS A 121 -7.94 -13.84 1.50
C LYS A 121 -7.78 -14.46 2.89
N GLY A 122 -7.57 -13.60 3.90
CA GLY A 122 -7.41 -14.02 5.29
C GLY A 122 -5.99 -14.45 5.66
N GLN A 123 -5.05 -14.51 4.71
CA GLN A 123 -3.65 -14.76 5.00
C GLN A 123 -2.96 -13.48 5.48
N ALA A 124 -2.19 -13.56 6.56
CA ALA A 124 -1.44 -12.43 7.05
C ALA A 124 -0.35 -12.01 6.06
N CYS A 125 -0.32 -10.71 5.75
CA CYS A 125 0.74 -10.03 5.04
C CYS A 125 2.04 -10.21 5.81
N ILE A 126 3.11 -10.49 5.08
CA ILE A 126 4.44 -10.71 5.63
C ILE A 126 4.95 -9.53 6.47
N TYR A 127 4.50 -8.30 6.21
CA TYR A 127 4.88 -7.11 6.99
C TYR A 127 4.10 -6.96 8.30
N LEU A 128 3.06 -7.77 8.54
CA LEU A 128 2.37 -7.82 9.82
C LEU A 128 3.29 -8.46 10.86
N ASN A 129 3.56 -7.76 11.96
CA ASN A 129 4.36 -8.27 13.05
C ASN A 129 3.49 -8.91 14.14
N GLN A 130 4.14 -9.56 15.11
CA GLN A 130 3.46 -10.28 16.20
C GLN A 130 2.62 -9.36 17.11
N LYS A 131 2.88 -8.05 17.10
CA LYS A 131 2.07 -7.05 17.82
C LYS A 131 0.85 -6.59 17.02
N GLY A 132 0.56 -7.21 15.88
CA GLY A 132 -0.54 -6.81 14.99
C GLY A 132 -0.30 -5.50 14.26
N CYS A 133 0.94 -5.02 14.19
CA CYS A 133 1.31 -3.76 13.54
C CYS A 133 2.05 -4.02 12.22
N CYS A 134 1.94 -3.09 11.27
CA CYS A 134 2.68 -3.16 10.00
C CYS A 134 4.07 -2.55 10.13
N ASP A 135 5.13 -3.32 9.84
CA ASP A 135 6.53 -2.86 9.95
C ASP A 135 6.89 -1.75 8.96
N ILE A 136 6.12 -1.60 7.89
CA ILE A 136 6.30 -0.55 6.87
C ILE A 136 5.15 0.47 6.89
N TYR A 137 4.42 0.61 8.00
CA TYR A 137 3.24 1.48 8.07
C TYR A 137 3.46 2.91 7.53
N PRO A 138 4.57 3.62 7.82
CA PRO A 138 4.81 4.97 7.30
C PRO A 138 4.92 5.03 5.77
N VAL A 139 5.45 3.97 5.16
CA VAL A 139 5.69 3.86 3.70
C VAL A 139 4.82 2.78 3.07
N ARG A 140 3.67 2.47 3.68
CA ARG A 140 2.75 1.45 3.17
C ARG A 140 2.28 1.84 1.76
N PRO A 141 2.16 0.87 0.82
CA PRO A 141 1.69 1.12 -0.54
C PRO A 141 0.36 1.86 -0.61
N MET A 142 0.10 2.50 -1.75
CA MET A 142 -1.16 3.14 -2.11
C MET A 142 -2.31 2.15 -1.96
N ASP A 143 -2.13 0.92 -2.45
CA ASP A 143 -3.10 -0.17 -2.32
C ASP A 143 -3.50 -0.39 -0.85
N CYS A 144 -2.55 -0.33 0.08
CA CYS A 144 -2.82 -0.41 1.52
C CYS A 144 -3.52 0.83 2.09
N ARG A 145 -3.28 2.02 1.52
CA ARG A 145 -3.83 3.31 2.02
C ARG A 145 -5.29 3.49 1.66
N ILE A 146 -5.69 3.04 0.48
CA ILE A 146 -7.06 3.16 -0.02
C ILE A 146 -7.99 2.09 0.53
N TRP A 147 -7.46 1.06 1.20
CA TRP A 147 -8.25 0.11 1.98
C TRP A 147 -8.58 0.69 3.36
N VAL A 148 -9.87 0.76 3.66
CA VAL A 148 -10.38 1.17 4.97
C VAL A 148 -11.32 0.11 5.54
N SER A 149 -11.53 0.16 6.85
CA SER A 149 -12.47 -0.70 7.55
C SER A 149 -13.28 0.12 8.54
N THR A 150 -14.58 -0.15 8.62
CA THR A 150 -15.48 0.41 9.62
C THR A 150 -15.58 -0.47 10.88
N ILE A 151 -14.94 -1.63 10.89
CA ILE A 151 -14.92 -2.58 12.01
C ILE A 151 -13.47 -2.81 12.45
N LYS A 152 -13.25 -2.81 13.78
CA LYS A 152 -11.91 -3.07 14.33
C LYS A 152 -11.44 -4.47 13.89
N CYS A 153 -10.26 -4.46 13.31
CA CYS A 153 -9.67 -5.59 12.61
C CYS A 153 -9.23 -6.67 13.62
N GLY A 154 -9.44 -7.94 13.28
CA GLY A 154 -8.99 -9.11 14.03
C GLY A 154 -8.81 -10.32 13.09
N PRO A 155 -8.11 -11.39 13.52
CA PRO A 155 -7.94 -12.59 12.69
C PRO A 155 -9.31 -13.12 12.22
N GLY A 156 -9.49 -13.25 10.89
CA GLY A 156 -10.73 -13.78 10.30
C GLY A 156 -11.89 -12.78 10.15
N VAL A 157 -11.75 -11.52 10.57
CA VAL A 157 -12.80 -10.50 10.41
C VAL A 157 -12.64 -9.77 9.08
N THR A 158 -13.57 -10.00 8.14
CA THR A 158 -13.59 -9.29 6.84
C THR A 158 -14.78 -8.36 6.63
N SER A 159 -15.67 -8.25 7.62
CA SER A 159 -16.83 -7.34 7.55
C SER A 159 -16.39 -5.88 7.69
N GLY A 160 -17.02 -4.98 6.94
CA GLY A 160 -16.78 -3.52 7.04
C GLY A 160 -15.64 -2.97 6.17
N ALA A 161 -15.01 -3.81 5.35
CA ALA A 161 -14.00 -3.40 4.39
C ALA A 161 -14.58 -2.52 3.28
N ARG A 162 -13.92 -1.39 3.01
CA ARG A 162 -14.23 -0.50 1.88
C ARG A 162 -12.93 -0.08 1.20
N ARG A 163 -13.01 0.31 -0.06
CA ARG A 163 -11.88 0.77 -0.85
C ARG A 163 -12.26 2.07 -1.55
N ALA A 164 -11.32 3.02 -1.64
CA ALA A 164 -11.48 4.26 -2.40
C ALA A 164 -12.79 5.00 -2.04
N ILE A 165 -12.95 5.34 -0.77
CA ILE A 165 -14.14 6.05 -0.26
C ILE A 165 -14.14 7.55 -0.61
N HIS A 166 -13.02 8.09 -1.08
CA HIS A 166 -12.89 9.48 -1.51
C HIS A 166 -12.31 9.63 -2.92
N PRO A 167 -12.71 10.66 -3.70
CA PRO A 167 -12.24 10.83 -5.08
C PRO A 167 -10.72 10.94 -5.23
N TRP A 168 -10.05 11.61 -4.27
CA TRP A 168 -8.59 11.77 -4.31
C TRP A 168 -7.83 10.46 -4.21
N GLU A 169 -8.43 9.40 -3.68
CA GLU A 169 -7.80 8.09 -3.59
C GLU A 169 -7.67 7.44 -4.98
N GLU A 170 -8.68 7.61 -5.83
CA GLU A 170 -8.64 7.17 -7.23
C GLU A 170 -7.69 8.04 -8.07
N TRP A 171 -7.70 9.37 -7.84
CA TRP A 171 -6.80 10.29 -8.51
C TRP A 171 -5.34 9.98 -8.19
N ALA A 172 -5.04 9.73 -6.90
CA ALA A 172 -3.71 9.37 -6.44
C ALA A 172 -3.24 8.05 -7.05
N ASN A 173 -4.08 7.02 -7.03
CA ASN A 173 -3.75 5.73 -7.61
C ASN A 173 -3.51 5.82 -9.12
N SER A 174 -4.38 6.53 -9.84
CA SER A 174 -4.26 6.71 -11.29
C SER A 174 -2.98 7.46 -11.67
N TRP A 175 -2.68 8.55 -10.95
CA TRP A 175 -1.48 9.35 -11.21
C TRP A 175 -0.20 8.59 -10.85
N LEU A 176 -0.21 7.82 -9.77
CA LEU A 176 0.91 6.96 -9.38
C LEU A 176 1.22 5.89 -10.45
N LEU A 177 0.18 5.26 -11.01
CA LEU A 177 0.36 4.29 -12.09
C LEU A 177 0.92 4.93 -13.35
N GLU A 178 0.50 6.15 -13.68
CA GLU A 178 1.05 6.91 -14.81
C GLU A 178 2.51 7.28 -14.60
N GLU A 179 2.87 7.77 -13.42
CA GLU A 179 4.24 8.16 -13.11
C GLU A 179 5.16 6.93 -13.02
N ASN A 180 4.66 5.81 -12.50
CA ASN A 180 5.38 4.54 -12.55
C ASN A 180 5.64 4.12 -14.00
N ALA A 181 4.64 4.25 -14.88
CA ALA A 181 4.80 3.88 -16.28
C ALA A 181 5.86 4.73 -16.98
N ARG A 182 5.81 6.06 -16.77
CA ARG A 182 6.79 7.01 -17.31
C ARG A 182 8.22 6.74 -16.81
N SER A 183 8.37 6.44 -15.52
CA SER A 183 9.69 6.31 -14.88
C SER A 183 10.34 4.94 -15.07
N THR A 184 9.60 3.92 -15.50
CA THR A 184 10.10 2.54 -15.58
C THR A 184 10.11 1.95 -16.98
N ASN A 185 9.49 2.62 -17.96
CA ASN A 185 9.19 2.06 -19.29
C ASN A 185 8.44 0.70 -19.23
N GLN A 186 7.85 0.38 -18.08
CA GLN A 186 6.89 -0.70 -17.94
C GLN A 186 5.51 -0.03 -18.02
N GLY A 187 4.46 -0.71 -18.50
CA GLY A 187 3.12 -0.10 -18.55
C GLY A 187 2.60 0.33 -17.17
N LYS A 188 1.29 0.61 -17.06
CA LYS A 188 0.61 0.82 -15.77
C LYS A 188 0.55 -0.50 -14.98
N SER A 189 1.69 -0.95 -14.44
CA SER A 189 1.85 -2.24 -13.79
C SER A 189 2.02 -2.11 -12.28
N VAL A 190 1.48 -3.11 -11.57
CA VAL A 190 1.70 -3.33 -10.14
C VAL A 190 2.17 -4.77 -9.94
N THR A 191 2.82 -5.03 -8.82
CA THR A 191 3.35 -6.34 -8.48
C THR A 191 2.95 -6.67 -7.04
N PRO A 192 2.54 -7.93 -6.73
CA PRO A 192 2.27 -8.34 -5.37
C PRO A 192 3.41 -7.97 -4.45
N LEU A 193 3.11 -7.30 -3.34
CA LEU A 193 4.14 -6.76 -2.44
C LEU A 193 5.15 -7.83 -1.95
N PRO A 194 4.76 -9.09 -1.66
CA PRO A 194 5.71 -10.16 -1.34
C PRO A 194 6.72 -10.48 -2.45
N HIS A 195 6.37 -10.25 -3.72
CA HIS A 195 7.22 -10.56 -4.86
C HIS A 195 8.43 -9.62 -4.93
N TRP A 196 8.29 -8.38 -4.48
CA TRP A 196 9.40 -7.43 -4.46
C TRP A 196 10.53 -7.82 -3.50
N LEU A 197 10.21 -8.42 -2.34
CA LEU A 197 11.24 -8.91 -1.42
C LEU A 197 12.08 -10.03 -2.02
N ALA A 198 11.50 -10.85 -2.90
CA ALA A 198 12.23 -11.89 -3.61
C ALA A 198 13.25 -11.32 -4.61
N THR A 199 13.13 -10.04 -4.97
CA THR A 199 14.07 -9.36 -5.88
C THR A 199 15.30 -8.79 -5.16
N ILE A 200 15.30 -8.76 -3.82
CA ILE A 200 16.46 -8.33 -3.04
C ILE A 200 17.54 -9.41 -3.16
N LYS A 201 18.68 -9.05 -3.75
CA LYS A 201 19.88 -9.91 -3.72
C LYS A 201 20.50 -9.82 -2.32
N PHE A 202 20.71 -10.98 -1.69
CA PHE A 202 21.37 -11.11 -0.39
C PHE A 202 22.88 -11.24 -0.52
#